data_AF-C4JB25-F1
#
_entry.id   AF-C4JB25-F1
#
_cell.length_a   1.000
_cell.length_b   1.000
_cell.length_c   1.000
_cell.angle_alpha   90.00
_cell.angle_beta   90.00
_cell.angle_gamma   90.00
#
_symmetry.space_group_name_H-M   'P 1'
#
loop_
_entity.id
_entity.type
_entity.pdbx_description
1 polymer ?
#
loop_
_entity_poly.entity_id
_entity_poly.type
_entity_poly.pdbx_seq_one_letter_code
_entity_poly.pdbx_strand_id
1 'polypeptide(L)'
;MINVKMIDRFQGEHMVYHSFDSAMDDPHNYYPPEFLNTLTPNGLPPHVLKLKIGCPVILLRNIDPANGLCNGTRLIVRGFQRNSIDAEIVLGQHAGKRIFLPRIPLCPSDEEMSPFQFKRKQFPVRLSFAMTVNKA
;
A
#
# COMPACT_ATOMS: atom_id res chain seq x y z
N MET A 1 -4.78 -12.68 -7.34
CA MET A 1 -6.24 -12.76 -7.58
C MET A 1 -7.08 -13.17 -6.35
N ILE A 2 -6.49 -13.74 -5.28
CA ILE A 2 -7.22 -14.16 -4.07
C ILE A 2 -7.66 -12.96 -3.21
N ASN A 3 -6.75 -12.03 -2.90
CA ASN A 3 -7.05 -10.90 -2.02
C ASN A 3 -8.16 -9.98 -2.56
N VAL A 4 -8.25 -9.83 -3.89
CA VAL A 4 -9.29 -9.04 -4.57
C VAL A 4 -10.66 -9.72 -4.49
N LYS A 5 -10.73 -11.05 -4.48
CA LYS A 5 -12.01 -11.76 -4.29
C LYS A 5 -12.42 -11.84 -2.81
N MET A 6 -11.45 -11.84 -1.89
CA MET A 6 -11.72 -11.97 -0.46
C MET A 6 -12.30 -10.69 0.15
N ILE A 7 -11.89 -9.52 -0.33
CA ILE A 7 -12.40 -8.24 0.17
C ILE A 7 -13.91 -8.09 -0.05
N ASP A 8 -14.46 -8.70 -1.09
CA ASP A 8 -15.90 -8.63 -1.38
C ASP A 8 -16.75 -9.32 -0.30
N ARG A 9 -16.15 -10.21 0.50
CA ARG A 9 -16.81 -10.88 1.64
C ARG A 9 -16.99 -9.96 2.85
N PHE A 10 -16.29 -8.83 2.91
CA PHE A 10 -16.44 -7.87 4.00
C PHE A 10 -17.65 -6.99 3.73
N GLN A 11 -18.44 -6.75 4.78
CA GLN A 11 -19.60 -5.86 4.72
C GLN A 11 -19.17 -4.40 4.53
N GLY A 12 -20.08 -3.58 4.00
CA GLY A 12 -19.86 -2.16 3.74
C GLY A 12 -19.29 -1.86 2.35
N GLU A 13 -19.27 -0.57 2.02
CA GLU A 13 -18.77 -0.07 0.73
C GLU A 13 -17.24 -0.08 0.66
N HIS A 14 -16.73 -0.19 -0.56
CA HIS A 14 -15.30 -0.06 -0.79
C HIS A 14 -14.88 1.41 -0.70
N MET A 15 -13.81 1.67 0.05
CA MET A 15 -13.03 2.90 -0.14
C MET A 15 -11.98 2.66 -1.22
N VAL A 16 -11.86 3.61 -2.15
CA VAL A 16 -10.92 3.52 -3.27
C VAL A 16 -9.95 4.70 -3.21
N TYR A 17 -8.65 4.39 -3.16
CA TYR A 17 -7.59 5.38 -3.21
C TYR A 17 -6.75 5.20 -4.47
N HIS A 18 -6.77 6.22 -5.34
CA HIS A 18 -5.86 6.31 -6.48
C HIS A 18 -4.51 6.85 -6.05
N SER A 19 -3.42 6.27 -6.57
CA SER A 19 -2.08 6.78 -6.35
C SER A 19 -1.80 8.01 -7.22
N PHE A 20 -0.69 8.70 -6.91
CA PHE A 20 -0.09 9.67 -7.80
C PHE A 20 1.25 9.13 -8.27
N ASP A 21 1.38 8.89 -9.57
CA ASP A 21 2.54 8.25 -10.17
C ASP A 21 3.31 9.24 -11.03
N SER A 22 4.64 9.13 -11.03
CA SER A 22 5.54 10.03 -11.75
C SER A 22 6.82 9.31 -12.15
N ALA A 23 7.36 9.64 -13.32
CA ALA A 23 8.74 9.38 -13.70
C ALA A 23 9.58 10.61 -13.30
N MET A 24 10.58 10.43 -12.42
CA MET A 24 11.33 11.54 -11.82
C MET A 24 12.40 12.13 -12.76
N ASP A 25 12.87 11.33 -13.71
CA ASP A 25 13.95 11.60 -14.66
C ASP A 25 13.43 11.74 -16.10
N ASP A 26 12.18 12.18 -16.25
CA ASP A 26 11.50 12.36 -17.54
C ASP A 26 11.19 13.84 -17.83
N PRO A 27 12.19 14.65 -18.20
CA PRO A 27 12.00 16.09 -18.42
C PRO A 27 11.10 16.42 -19.62
N HIS A 28 10.88 15.46 -20.52
CA HIS A 28 10.08 15.65 -21.73
C HIS A 28 8.69 15.00 -21.64
N ASN A 29 8.33 14.42 -20.48
CA ASN A 29 7.06 13.71 -20.25
C ASN A 29 6.79 12.60 -21.28
N TYR A 30 7.82 11.83 -21.66
CA TYR A 30 7.68 10.64 -22.50
C TYR A 30 6.79 9.56 -21.86
N TYR A 31 6.66 9.56 -20.53
CA TYR A 31 5.88 8.61 -19.77
C TYR A 31 4.62 9.27 -19.20
N PRO A 32 3.49 9.22 -19.92
CA PRO A 32 2.26 9.85 -19.47
C PRO A 32 1.69 9.15 -18.23
N PRO A 33 0.98 9.88 -17.34
CA PRO A 33 0.38 9.31 -16.13
C PRO A 33 -0.49 8.08 -16.37
N GLU A 34 -1.20 8.03 -17.50
CA GLU A 34 -2.05 6.90 -17.89
C GLU A 34 -1.23 5.61 -18.03
N PHE A 35 -0.05 5.70 -18.65
CA PHE A 35 0.89 4.59 -18.74
C PHE A 35 1.44 4.22 -17.37
N LEU A 36 1.90 5.21 -16.60
CA LEU A 36 2.46 5.03 -15.26
C LEU A 36 1.49 4.33 -14.29
N ASN A 37 0.20 4.69 -14.35
CA ASN A 37 -0.86 4.12 -13.52
C ASN A 37 -1.11 2.63 -13.81
N THR A 38 -0.72 2.12 -14.99
CA THR A 38 -0.80 0.68 -15.31
C THR A 38 0.30 -0.15 -14.65
N LEU A 39 1.40 0.48 -14.24
CA LEU A 39 2.57 -0.22 -13.74
C LEU A 39 2.32 -0.77 -12.33
N THR A 40 2.75 -2.01 -12.11
CA THR A 40 2.66 -2.68 -10.80
C THR A 40 4.01 -3.24 -10.38
N PRO A 41 5.03 -2.38 -10.19
CA PRO A 41 6.37 -2.83 -9.85
C PRO A 41 6.40 -3.47 -8.46
N ASN A 42 7.36 -4.37 -8.26
CA ASN A 42 7.52 -5.08 -7.00
C ASN A 42 7.80 -4.13 -5.84
N GLY A 43 7.21 -4.44 -4.69
CA GLY A 43 7.43 -3.68 -3.45
C GLY A 43 6.62 -2.40 -3.33
N LEU A 44 5.74 -2.09 -4.30
CA LEU A 44 4.82 -0.96 -4.25
C LEU A 44 3.36 -1.39 -4.04
N PRO A 45 2.52 -0.53 -3.42
CA PRO A 45 1.08 -0.69 -3.43
C PRO A 45 0.52 -0.50 -4.86
N PRO A 46 -0.65 -1.07 -5.17
CA PRO A 46 -1.29 -0.88 -6.47
C PRO A 46 -1.70 0.59 -6.69
N HIS A 47 -1.84 1.00 -7.95
CA HIS A 47 -2.38 2.32 -8.30
C HIS A 47 -3.78 2.50 -7.70
N VAL A 48 -4.67 1.54 -7.94
CA VAL A 48 -6.01 1.50 -7.33
C VAL A 48 -5.98 0.65 -6.07
N LEU A 49 -5.93 1.29 -4.91
CA LEU A 49 -6.01 0.62 -3.61
C LEU A 49 -7.46 0.59 -3.14
N LYS A 50 -8.10 -0.59 -3.23
CA LYS A 50 -9.47 -0.83 -2.74
C LYS A 50 -9.44 -1.49 -1.36
N LEU A 51 -10.09 -0.88 -0.38
CA LEU A 51 -10.11 -1.34 1.01
C LEU A 51 -11.54 -1.31 1.58
N LYS A 52 -11.76 -2.06 2.66
CA LYS A 52 -12.99 -2.05 3.47
C LYS A 52 -12.66 -2.00 4.95
N ILE A 53 -13.58 -1.48 5.75
CA ILE A 53 -13.45 -1.56 7.21
C ILE A 53 -13.41 -3.03 7.62
N GLY A 54 -12.52 -3.35 8.57
CA GLY A 54 -12.29 -4.72 9.06
C GLY A 54 -11.31 -5.53 8.23
N CYS A 55 -10.92 -5.10 7.02
CA CYS A 55 -10.01 -5.90 6.20
C CYS A 55 -8.57 -5.88 6.77
N PRO A 56 -7.86 -7.01 6.75
CA PRO A 56 -6.45 -7.09 7.09
C PRO A 56 -5.58 -6.51 5.97
N VAL A 57 -4.66 -5.64 6.36
CA VAL A 57 -3.60 -5.10 5.51
C VAL A 57 -2.23 -5.34 6.13
N ILE A 58 -1.19 -5.24 5.33
CA ILE A 58 0.20 -5.34 5.77
C ILE A 58 0.98 -4.12 5.32
N LEU A 59 1.83 -3.59 6.19
CA LEU A 59 2.67 -2.43 5.93
C LEU A 59 3.85 -2.83 5.02
N LEU A 60 4.19 -1.98 4.05
CA LEU A 60 5.20 -2.25 3.01
C LEU A 60 6.54 -1.55 3.24
N ARG A 61 6.61 -0.65 4.24
CA ARG A 61 7.79 0.15 4.56
C ARG A 61 7.91 0.35 6.05
N ASN A 62 9.13 0.58 6.50
CA ASN A 62 9.41 1.09 7.83
C ASN A 62 9.01 2.56 7.89
N ILE A 63 8.09 2.89 8.80
CA ILE A 63 7.67 4.27 9.08
C ILE A 63 8.16 4.67 10.46
N ASP A 64 7.90 3.81 11.44
CA ASP A 64 8.30 3.99 12.82
C ASP A 64 8.46 2.61 13.51
N PRO A 65 9.59 1.92 13.27
CA PRO A 65 9.82 0.59 13.81
C PRO A 65 9.78 0.52 15.33
N ALA A 66 10.22 1.59 16.01
CA ALA A 66 10.21 1.68 17.47
C ALA A 66 8.79 1.57 18.05
N ASN A 67 7.78 2.03 17.28
CA ASN A 67 6.37 1.96 17.63
C ASN A 67 5.59 0.83 16.93
N GLY A 68 6.30 -0.15 16.34
CA GLY A 68 5.71 -1.30 15.68
C GLY A 68 5.23 -1.06 14.25
N LEU A 69 5.56 0.08 13.63
CA LEU A 69 5.23 0.40 12.23
C LEU A 69 6.41 0.07 11.31
N CYS A 70 6.73 -1.22 11.21
CA CYS A 70 7.76 -1.76 10.32
C CYS A 70 7.15 -2.52 9.13
N ASN A 71 7.96 -2.75 8.10
CA ASN A 71 7.58 -3.60 6.97
C ASN A 71 7.14 -4.98 7.48
N GLY A 72 5.97 -5.45 7.05
CA GLY A 72 5.39 -6.71 7.51
C GLY A 72 4.40 -6.57 8.67
N THR A 73 4.30 -5.41 9.33
CA THR A 73 3.28 -5.20 10.38
C THR A 73 1.89 -5.41 9.81
N ARG A 74 1.14 -6.34 10.42
CA ARG A 74 -0.26 -6.61 10.08
C ARG A 74 -1.18 -5.67 10.84
N LEU A 75 -2.12 -5.09 10.11
CA LEU A 75 -3.07 -4.11 10.62
C LEU A 75 -4.50 -4.51 10.22
N ILE A 76 -5.49 -4.15 11.04
CA ILE A 76 -6.90 -4.12 10.62
C ILE A 76 -7.30 -2.67 10.32
N VAL A 77 -7.96 -2.45 9.19
CA VAL A 77 -8.54 -1.15 8.85
C VAL A 77 -9.75 -0.88 9.74
N ARG A 78 -9.78 0.28 10.39
CA ARG A 78 -10.86 0.69 11.30
C ARG A 78 -11.66 1.87 10.76
N GLY A 79 -11.08 2.68 9.88
CA GLY A 79 -11.77 3.82 9.29
C GLY A 79 -10.99 4.43 8.13
N PHE A 80 -11.67 5.29 7.38
CA PHE A 80 -11.12 5.98 6.22
C PHE A 80 -11.26 7.49 6.37
N GLN A 81 -10.22 8.21 5.99
CA GLN A 81 -10.26 9.64 5.77
C GLN A 81 -9.70 9.96 4.38
N ARG A 82 -9.83 11.22 3.95
CA ARG A 82 -9.31 11.66 2.65
C ARG A 82 -7.81 11.39 2.49
N ASN A 83 -7.04 11.66 3.55
CA ASN A 83 -5.57 11.65 3.52
C ASN A 83 -4.93 10.69 4.54
N SER A 84 -5.74 9.93 5.28
CA SER A 84 -5.26 8.96 6.27
C SER A 84 -6.11 7.68 6.27
N ILE A 85 -5.49 6.57 6.65
CA ILE A 85 -6.19 5.32 7.00
C ILE A 85 -6.04 5.13 8.49
N ASP A 86 -7.17 5.00 9.18
CA ASP A 86 -7.20 4.59 10.58
C ASP A 86 -7.10 3.07 10.64
N ALA A 87 -6.06 2.58 11.33
CA ALA A 87 -5.79 1.16 11.44
C ALA A 87 -5.30 0.78 12.84
N GLU A 88 -5.33 -0.51 13.11
CA GLU A 88 -4.96 -1.08 14.40
C GLU A 88 -3.96 -2.21 14.21
N ILE A 89 -2.89 -2.22 15.02
CA ILE A 89 -1.89 -3.30 15.00
C ILE A 89 -2.49 -4.58 15.57
N VAL A 90 -2.35 -5.69 14.85
CA VAL A 90 -3.02 -6.95 15.19
C VAL A 90 -2.18 -7.84 16.10
N LEU A 91 -0.86 -7.83 15.93
CA LEU A 91 0.05 -8.80 16.54
C LEU A 91 1.30 -8.11 17.09
N GLY A 92 1.98 -8.81 18.01
CA GLY A 92 3.24 -8.37 18.62
C GLY A 92 3.04 -7.43 19.81
N GLN A 93 4.14 -6.87 20.30
CA GLN A 93 4.17 -6.03 21.51
C GLN A 93 3.27 -4.79 21.42
N HIS A 94 2.98 -4.32 20.21
CA HIS A 94 2.18 -3.13 19.96
C HIS A 94 0.72 -3.44 19.57
N ALA A 95 0.26 -4.69 19.75
CA ALA A 95 -1.10 -5.09 19.40
C ALA A 95 -2.17 -4.23 20.11
N GLY A 96 -3.26 -3.94 19.41
CA GLY A 96 -4.35 -3.07 19.86
C GLY A 96 -4.09 -1.57 19.70
N LYS A 97 -2.86 -1.15 19.39
CA LYS A 97 -2.53 0.27 19.17
C LYS A 97 -3.20 0.80 17.90
N ARG A 98 -3.94 1.91 18.03
CA ARG A 98 -4.53 2.66 16.92
C ARG A 98 -3.54 3.64 16.32
N ILE A 99 -3.47 3.67 14.99
CA ILE A 99 -2.52 4.46 14.22
C ILE A 99 -3.21 5.06 12.99
N PHE A 100 -2.70 6.19 12.52
CA PHE A 100 -3.15 6.82 11.28
C PHE A 100 -2.03 6.75 10.24
N LEU A 101 -2.26 6.02 9.16
CA LEU A 101 -1.29 5.90 8.08
C LEU A 101 -1.49 7.03 7.06
N PRO A 102 -0.46 7.85 6.77
CA PRO A 102 -0.51 8.81 5.68
C PRO A 102 -0.14 8.16 4.34
N ARG A 103 -0.41 8.87 3.24
CA ARG A 103 0.20 8.55 1.94
C ARG A 103 1.66 9.00 1.96
N ILE A 104 2.56 8.13 1.51
CA ILE A 104 3.99 8.45 1.40
C ILE A 104 4.47 8.20 -0.04
N PRO A 105 5.50 8.92 -0.50
CA PRO A 105 6.19 8.55 -1.74
C PRO A 105 6.93 7.22 -1.56
N LEU A 106 6.85 6.37 -2.58
CA LEU A 106 7.47 5.05 -2.59
C LEU A 106 8.15 4.82 -3.95
N CYS A 107 9.35 4.24 -3.90
CA CYS A 107 10.07 3.77 -5.07
C CYS A 107 10.06 2.22 -5.13
N PRO A 108 10.12 1.63 -6.35
CA PRO A 108 10.25 0.19 -6.54
C PRO A 108 11.40 -0.40 -5.72
N SER A 109 11.31 -1.69 -5.39
CA SER A 109 12.44 -2.38 -4.73
C SER A 109 13.59 -2.69 -5.69
N ASP A 110 13.30 -2.82 -6.98
CA ASP A 110 14.27 -3.21 -8.03
C ASP A 110 14.43 -2.04 -9.01
N GLU A 111 15.12 -0.97 -8.58
CA GLU A 111 15.27 0.26 -9.39
C GLU A 111 16.17 0.07 -10.63
N GLU A 112 17.18 -0.80 -10.55
CA GLU A 112 18.23 -0.94 -11.58
C GLU A 112 17.74 -1.47 -12.94
N MET A 113 16.54 -2.04 -13.01
CA MET A 113 15.98 -2.61 -14.24
C MET A 113 14.98 -1.70 -14.97
N SER A 114 14.68 -0.52 -14.44
CA SER A 114 13.67 0.38 -15.02
C SER A 114 14.32 1.42 -15.97
N PRO A 115 13.72 1.71 -17.14
CA PRO A 115 14.23 2.74 -18.06
C PRO A 115 14.04 4.19 -17.55
N PHE A 116 13.43 4.35 -16.38
CA PHE A 116 13.20 5.61 -15.69
C PHE A 116 12.97 5.37 -14.18
N GLN A 117 13.17 6.41 -13.38
CA GLN A 117 12.94 6.43 -11.94
C GLN A 117 11.45 6.60 -11.62
N PHE A 118 10.76 5.48 -11.45
CA PHE A 118 9.35 5.46 -11.07
C PHE A 118 9.14 5.81 -9.60
N LYS A 119 8.18 6.69 -9.32
CA LYS A 119 7.75 7.04 -7.97
C LYS A 119 6.24 7.00 -7.86
N ARG A 120 5.72 6.34 -6.82
CA ARG A 120 4.30 6.24 -6.50
C ARG A 120 4.01 6.84 -5.12
N LYS A 121 3.16 7.85 -5.04
CA LYS A 121 2.63 8.37 -3.77
C LYS A 121 1.31 7.69 -3.44
N GLN A 122 1.32 6.86 -2.40
CA GLN A 122 0.17 6.05 -1.97
C GLN A 122 0.30 5.67 -0.49
N PHE A 123 -0.77 5.16 0.11
CA PHE A 123 -0.67 4.51 1.42
C PHE A 123 0.26 3.28 1.33
N PRO A 124 1.21 3.12 2.26
CA PRO A 124 2.23 2.06 2.19
C PRO A 124 1.69 0.71 2.68
N VAL A 125 0.53 0.29 2.17
CA VAL A 125 -0.15 -0.94 2.59
C VAL A 125 -0.62 -1.76 1.40
N ARG A 126 -0.80 -3.06 1.62
CA ARG A 126 -1.53 -3.97 0.72
C ARG A 126 -2.48 -4.88 1.49
N LEU A 127 -3.53 -5.36 0.84
CA LEU A 127 -4.40 -6.40 1.39
C LEU A 127 -3.61 -7.67 1.73
N SER A 128 -3.90 -8.29 2.87
CA SER A 128 -3.13 -9.41 3.41
C SER A 128 -4.02 -10.58 3.87
N PHE A 129 -4.95 -11.05 3.03
CA PHE A 129 -5.81 -12.21 3.33
C PHE A 129 -5.09 -13.55 3.21
N ALA A 130 -4.30 -13.72 2.14
CA ALA A 130 -3.45 -14.88 1.94
C ALA A 130 -2.07 -14.37 1.48
N MET A 131 -1.02 -14.74 2.21
CA MET A 131 0.35 -14.58 1.71
C MET A 131 0.70 -15.83 0.90
N THR A 132 1.03 -15.66 -0.37
CA THR A 132 1.81 -16.67 -1.09
C THR A 132 3.19 -16.73 -0.45
N VAL A 133 3.65 -17.93 -0.11
CA VAL A 133 4.87 -18.22 0.67
C VAL A 133 6.17 -17.72 0.00
N ASN A 134 6.13 -17.25 -1.25
CA ASN A 134 7.31 -16.72 -1.93
C ASN A 134 7.65 -15.29 -1.50
N LYS A 135 8.33 -15.19 -0.35
CA LYS A 135 9.42 -14.23 -0.02
C LYS A 135 9.86 -14.51 1.43
N ALA A 136 10.51 -15.65 1.62
CA ALA A 136 11.47 -15.89 2.69
C ALA A 136 12.85 -16.00 2.03
#